data_AF-A0A965D8U2-F1
#
_entry.id   AF-A0A965D8U2-F1
#
_cell.length_a   1.000
_cell.length_b   1.000
_cell.length_c   1.000
_cell.angle_alpha   90.00
_cell.angle_beta   90.00
_cell.angle_gamma   90.00
#
_symmetry.space_group_name_H-M   'P 1'
#
loop_
_entity.id
_entity.type
_entity.pdbx_description
1 polymer ?
#
loop_
_entity_poly.entity_id
_entity_poly.type
_entity_poly.pdbx_seq_one_letter_code
_entity_poly.pdbx_strand_id
1 'polypeptide(L)' 'MTIAVFLGALLGAMALGVPIAYSLLLCGAALMWHMGSFDPQIMALNVIEGANSFPLLAVP' A
#
# COMPACT_ATOMS: atom_id res chain seq x y z
N MET A 1 -4.07 -10.06 -15.39
CA MET A 1 -4.96 -10.10 -14.21
C MET A 1 -4.50 -9.14 -13.12
N THR A 2 -3.21 -9.11 -12.76
CA THR A 2 -2.60 -8.16 -11.81
C THR A 2 -2.96 -6.68 -12.05
N ILE A 3 -2.89 -6.17 -13.29
CA ILE A 3 -3.25 -4.78 -13.59
C ILE A 3 -4.72 -4.48 -13.29
N ALA A 4 -5.62 -5.44 -13.54
CA ALA A 4 -7.04 -5.28 -13.22
C ALA A 4 -7.29 -5.28 -11.71
N VAL A 5 -6.55 -6.09 -10.94
CA VAL A 5 -6.59 -6.08 -9.47
C VAL A 5 -6.04 -4.76 -8.93
N PHE A 6 -4.93 -4.27 -9.50
CA PHE A 6 -4.34 -2.97 -9.13
C PHE A 6 -5.32 -1.82 -9.37
N LEU A 7 -5.82 -1.67 -10.60
CA LEU A 7 -6.73 -0.58 -10.94
C LEU A 7 -8.07 -0.70 -10.22
N GLY A 8 -8.61 -1.91 -10.09
CA GLY A 8 -9.86 -2.15 -9.37
C GLY A 8 -9.76 -1.81 -7.88
N ALA A 9 -8.69 -2.24 -7.20
CA ALA A 9 -8.45 -1.92 -5.80
C ALA A 9 -8.16 -0.43 -5.58
N LEU A 10 -7.34 0.19 -6.45
CA LEU A 10 -7.02 1.61 -6.39
C LEU A 10 -8.26 2.48 -6.57
N LEU A 11 -9.00 2.28 -7.66
CA LEU A 11 -10.18 3.08 -7.98
C LEU A 11 -11.32 2.81 -7.00
N GLY A 12 -11.47 1.57 -6.53
CA GLY A 12 -12.43 1.21 -5.48
C GLY A 12 -12.16 1.92 -4.16
N ALA A 13 -10.90 1.94 -3.71
CA ALA A 13 -10.52 2.63 -2.47
C ALA A 13 -10.65 4.17 -2.58
N MET A 14 -10.28 4.73 -3.74
CA MET A 14 -10.45 6.17 -4.00
C MET A 14 -11.93 6.58 -4.07
N ALA A 15 -12.80 5.75 -4.66
CA ALA A 15 -14.25 6.02 -4.71
C ALA A 15 -14.90 6.05 -3.32
N LEU A 16 -14.32 5.34 -2.35
CA LEU A 16 -14.73 5.37 -0.94
C LEU A 16 -14.23 6.62 -0.19
N GLY A 17 -13.49 7.52 -0.85
CA GLY A 17 -12.98 8.76 -0.25
C GLY A 17 -11.77 8.56 0.67
N VAL A 18 -11.10 7.40 0.58
CA VAL A 18 -9.90 7.09 1.37
C VAL A 18 -8.72 7.94 0.87
N PRO A 19 -7.89 8.54 1.74
CA PRO A 19 -6.70 9.27 1.30
C PRO A 19 -5.79 8.39 0.43
N ILE A 20 -5.14 9.01 -0.56
CA ILE A 20 -4.41 8.30 -1.64
C ILE A 20 -3.33 7.36 -1.07
N ALA A 21 -2.64 7.76 -0.01
CA ALA A 21 -1.63 6.93 0.65
C ALA A 21 -2.19 5.59 1.17
N TYR A 22 -3.36 5.62 1.82
CA TYR A 22 -4.01 4.41 2.32
C TYR A 22 -4.61 3.57 1.20
N SER A 23 -5.08 4.20 0.12
CA SER A 23 -5.55 3.48 -1.08
C SER A 23 -4.43 2.66 -1.73
N LEU A 24 -3.20 3.21 -1.77
CA LEU A 24 -2.03 2.50 -2.28
C LEU A 24 -1.60 1.34 -1.37
N LEU A 25 -1.69 1.50 -0.03
CA LEU A 25 -1.45 0.40 0.91
C LEU A 25 -2.44 -0.75 0.72
N LEU A 26 -3.72 -0.43 0.60
CA LEU A 26 -4.79 -1.42 0.38
C LEU A 26 -4.60 -2.13 -0.97
N CYS A 27 -4.20 -1.40 -2.00
CA CYS A 27 -3.86 -1.96 -3.29
C CYS A 27 -2.64 -2.89 -3.22
N GLY A 28 -1.59 -2.53 -2.48
CA GLY A 28 -0.43 -3.37 -2.24
C GLY A 28 -0.79 -4.67 -1.51
N ALA A 29 -1.65 -4.57 -0.48
CA ALA A 29 -2.19 -5.73 0.22
C ALA A 29 -2.99 -6.66 -0.71
N ALA A 30 -3.85 -6.10 -1.57
CA ALA A 30 -4.61 -6.87 -2.56
C ALA A 30 -3.71 -7.57 -3.60
N LEU A 31 -2.60 -6.94 -4.01
CA LEU A 31 -1.62 -7.56 -4.91
C LEU A 31 -0.84 -8.68 -4.23
N MET A 32 -0.42 -8.50 -2.99
CA MET A 32 0.24 -9.56 -2.21
C MET A 32 -0.68 -10.76 -1.99
N TRP A 33 -1.97 -10.50 -1.76
CA TRP A 33 -3.00 -11.54 -1.72
C TRP A 33 -3.12 -12.26 -3.07
N HIS A 34 -3.12 -11.53 -4.18
CA HIS A 34 -3.19 -12.11 -5.51
C HIS A 34 -1.95 -12.94 -5.88
N MET A 35 -0.77 -12.58 -5.38
CA MET A 35 0.50 -13.28 -5.61
C MET A 35 0.75 -14.42 -4.60
N GLY A 36 -0.18 -14.68 -3.68
CA GLY A 36 -0.09 -15.77 -2.71
C GLY A 36 1.03 -15.62 -1.67
N SER A 37 1.62 -14.42 -1.58
CA SER A 37 2.74 -14.09 -0.69
C SER A 37 2.30 -13.00 0.30
N PHE A 38 1.13 -13.18 0.90
CA PHE A 38 0.56 -12.19 1.81
C PHE A 38 1.16 -12.34 3.20
N ASP A 39 2.18 -11.53 3.48
CA ASP A 39 2.77 -11.38 4.80
C ASP A 39 2.49 -9.96 5.35
N PRO A 40 1.57 -9.83 6.32
CA PRO A 40 1.23 -8.54 6.93
C PRO A 40 2.40 -7.91 7.69
N GLN A 41 3.34 -8.71 8.19
CA GLN A 41 4.46 -8.23 9.01
C GLN A 41 5.51 -7.56 8.14
N ILE A 42 5.85 -8.18 6.99
CA ILE A 42 6.73 -7.56 5.99
C ILE A 42 6.09 -6.28 5.44
N MET A 43 4.78 -6.27 5.20
CA MET A 43 4.08 -5.06 4.79
C MET A 43 4.21 -3.95 5.86
N ALA A 44 3.94 -4.27 7.13
CA ALA A 44 4.05 -3.30 8.22
C ALA A 44 5.47 -2.75 8.39
N LEU A 45 6.49 -3.62 8.31
CA LEU A 45 7.90 -3.21 8.40
C LEU A 45 8.29 -2.28 7.26
N ASN A 46 7.93 -2.60 6.01
CA ASN A 46 8.23 -1.74 4.86
C ASN A 46 7.55 -0.36 4.96
N VAL A 47 6.37 -0.28 5.56
CA VAL A 47 5.69 1.00 5.82
C VAL A 47 6.42 1.82 6.88
N ILE A 48 6.85 1.18 7.98
CA ILE A 48 7.60 1.85 9.05
C ILE A 48 8.95 2.33 8.52
N GLU A 49 9.70 1.48 7.81
CA GLU A 49 10.99 1.86 7.21
C GLU A 49 10.83 2.95 6.14
N GLY A 50 9.75 2.92 5.35
CA GLY A 50 9.43 3.98 4.40
C GLY A 50 9.13 5.32 5.07
N ALA A 51 8.43 5.29 6.22
CA ALA A 51 8.19 6.47 7.04
C ALA A 51 9.47 6.97 7.75
N ASN A 52 10.35 6.04 8.15
CA ASN A 52 11.67 6.28 8.73
C ASN A 52 12.74 6.61 7.66
N SER A 53 12.34 7.22 6.54
CA SER A 53 13.28 7.61 5.49
C SER A 53 13.96 8.94 5.83
N PHE A 54 15.26 9.06 5.55
CA PHE A 54 16.09 10.23 5.87
C PHE A 54 15.48 11.61 5.56
N PRO A 55 14.74 11.83 4.46
CA PRO A 55 14.07 13.10 4.21
C PRO A 55 12.99 13.45 5.25
N LEU A 56 12.29 12.45 5.80
CA LEU A 56 11.25 12.62 6.82
C LEU A 56 11.83 12.71 8.24
N LEU A 57 13.02 12.14 8.49
CA LEU A 57 13.77 12.37 9.73
C LEU A 57 14.51 13.72 9.76
N ALA A 58 14.87 14.25 8.59
CA ALA A 58 15.59 15.51 8.47
C ALA A 58 14.70 16.75 8.59
N VAL A 59 13.36 16.60 8.53
CA VAL A 59 12.39 17.65 8.83
C VAL A 59 12.11 17.62 10.34
N PRO A 60 12.54 18.62 11.12
CA PRO A 60 12.32 18.69 12.57
C PRO A 60 10.85 18.98 12.95
#